data_AF-A0A1H0DNJ4-F1
#
_entry.id   AF-A0A1H0DNJ4-F1
#
_cell.length_a   1.000
_cell.length_b   1.000
_cell.length_c   1.000
_cell.angle_alpha   90.00
_cell.angle_beta   90.00
_cell.angle_gamma   90.00
#
_symmetry.space_group_name_H-M   'P 1'
#
loop_
_entity.id
_entity.type
_entity.pdbx_description
1 polymer ?
#
loop_
_entity_poly.entity_id
_entity_poly.type
_entity_poly.pdbx_seq_one_letter_code
_entity_poly.pdbx_strand_id
1 'polypeptide(L)' 'MFSFINKAKLIKDDLKGIAKLMYQDVSEDSWDKENLTKRNLDFTIESVRYIDMYTKRLMNYNLIMLLNYRAGY' A
#
# COMPACT_ATOMS: atom_id res chain seq x y z
N MET A 1 39.04 16.38 11.77
CA MET A 1 38.72 14.96 12.00
C MET A 1 37.33 14.85 12.63
N PHE A 2 36.25 14.85 11.85
CA PHE A 2 34.86 14.52 12.25
C PHE A 2 34.05 14.45 10.93
N SER A 3 33.15 13.54 10.62
CA SER A 3 32.79 12.21 11.09
C SER A 3 31.91 11.68 9.94
N PHE A 4 32.37 10.67 9.18
CA PHE A 4 31.62 10.07 8.06
C PHE A 4 30.57 9.05 8.53
N ILE A 5 29.88 9.36 9.63
CA ILE A 5 28.90 8.44 10.24
C ILE A 5 27.57 9.17 10.22
N ASN A 6 26.67 8.82 9.29
CA ASN A 6 25.21 8.88 9.47
C ASN A 6 24.39 8.50 8.21
N LYS A 7 24.98 8.21 7.05
CA LYS A 7 24.17 7.80 5.87
C LYS A 7 23.60 6.38 5.94
N ALA A 8 24.24 5.45 6.65
CA ALA A 8 23.78 4.05 6.72
C ALA A 8 22.57 3.83 7.64
N LYS A 9 22.33 4.71 8.62
CA LYS A 9 21.25 4.57 9.60
C LYS A 9 19.88 4.91 8.98
N LEU A 10 19.85 5.91 8.10
CA LEU A 10 18.65 6.30 7.35
C LEU A 10 18.14 5.20 6.41
N ILE A 11 19.01 4.56 5.63
CA ILE A 11 18.59 3.54 4.64
C ILE A 11 18.03 2.29 5.34
N LYS A 12 18.61 1.87 6.46
CA LYS A 12 18.20 0.66 7.18
C LYS A 12 16.92 0.89 8.00
N ASP A 13 16.76 2.09 8.57
CA ASP A 13 15.53 2.49 9.25
C ASP A 13 14.41 2.78 8.26
N ASP A 14 14.70 3.30 7.06
CA ASP A 14 13.73 3.42 5.96
C ASP A 14 13.28 2.06 5.45
N LEU A 15 14.18 1.09 5.25
CA LEU A 15 13.78 -0.27 4.87
C LEU A 15 12.91 -0.94 5.96
N LYS A 16 13.23 -0.73 7.23
CA LYS A 16 12.38 -1.18 8.36
C LYS A 16 11.05 -0.43 8.41
N GLY A 17 11.05 0.87 8.08
CA GLY A 17 9.88 1.73 8.05
C GLY A 17 8.96 1.39 6.89
N ILE A 18 9.50 1.19 5.68
CA ILE A 18 8.82 0.71 4.49
C ILE A 18 8.27 -0.69 4.75
N ALA A 19 9.07 -1.61 5.30
CA ALA A 19 8.57 -2.93 5.68
C ALA A 19 7.43 -2.81 6.70
N LYS A 20 7.55 -1.94 7.71
CA LYS A 20 6.49 -1.68 8.68
C LYS A 20 5.23 -1.12 8.00
N LEU A 21 5.36 -0.18 7.07
CA LEU A 21 4.26 0.39 6.29
C LEU A 21 3.63 -0.61 5.32
N MET A 22 4.41 -1.58 4.80
CA MET A 22 3.90 -2.72 4.03
C MET A 22 3.14 -3.74 4.90
N TYR A 23 3.35 -3.72 6.22
CA TYR A 23 2.69 -4.62 7.18
C TYR A 23 1.65 -3.94 8.07
N GLN A 24 1.56 -2.61 8.02
CA GLN A 24 0.55 -1.86 8.71
C GLN A 24 -0.61 -1.73 7.73
N ASP A 25 -1.75 -2.35 8.05
CA ASP A 25 -2.99 -2.19 7.29
C ASP A 25 -3.32 -0.70 7.20
N VAL A 26 -2.93 -0.09 6.09
CA VAL A 26 -3.15 1.34 5.80
C VAL A 26 -4.55 1.60 5.26
N SER A 27 -5.31 0.55 4.96
CA SER A 27 -6.70 0.65 4.58
C SER A 27 -7.61 0.27 5.74
N GLU A 28 -8.61 1.12 6.01
CA GLU A 28 -9.68 0.79 6.95
C GLU A 28 -10.76 -0.11 6.33
N ASP A 29 -10.75 -0.26 5.00
CA ASP A 29 -11.74 -1.04 4.25
C ASP A 29 -11.68 -2.52 4.63
N SER A 30 -12.84 -3.10 4.91
CA SER A 30 -12.96 -4.47 5.38
C SER A 30 -12.52 -5.48 4.33
N TRP A 31 -12.74 -5.19 3.04
CA TRP A 31 -12.30 -6.07 1.96
C TRP A 31 -10.77 -6.06 1.86
N ASP A 32 -10.13 -4.89 1.96
CA ASP A 32 -8.67 -4.78 1.88
C ASP A 32 -7.99 -5.58 3.00
N LYS A 33 -8.48 -5.50 4.25
CA LYS A 33 -7.93 -6.25 5.39
C LYS A 33 -8.04 -7.77 5.25
N GLU A 34 -9.14 -8.25 4.66
CA GLU A 34 -9.37 -9.68 4.47
C GLU A 34 -8.58 -10.23 3.27
N ASN A 35 -8.36 -9.41 2.24
CA ASN A 35 -7.86 -9.87 0.95
C ASN A 35 -6.38 -9.53 0.68
N LEU A 36 -5.85 -8.42 1.21
CA LEU A 36 -4.45 -7.99 1.02
C LEU A 36 -3.50 -8.58 2.07
N THR A 37 -3.64 -9.87 2.33
CA THR A 37 -2.82 -10.57 3.34
C THR A 37 -1.63 -11.27 2.69
N LYS A 38 -0.57 -11.53 3.47
CA LYS A 38 0.58 -12.34 3.02
C LYS A 38 0.19 -13.69 2.44
N ARG A 39 -0.92 -14.27 2.92
CA ARG A 39 -1.42 -15.57 2.48
C ARG A 39 -2.03 -15.49 1.08
N ASN A 40 -2.72 -14.38 0.77
CA ASN A 40 -3.39 -14.19 -0.51
C ASN A 40 -2.46 -13.54 -1.54
N LEU A 41 -1.40 -12.87 -1.08
CA LEU A 41 -0.37 -12.23 -1.91
C LEU A 41 0.91 -13.08 -1.94
N ASP A 42 0.77 -14.36 -2.32
CA ASP A 42 1.82 -15.38 -2.27
C ASP A 42 2.47 -15.70 -3.63
N PHE A 43 2.42 -14.75 -4.57
CA PHE A 43 2.93 -14.86 -5.95
C PHE A 43 2.29 -15.97 -6.81
N THR A 44 1.17 -16.54 -6.36
CA THR A 44 0.37 -17.48 -7.17
C THR A 44 -0.51 -16.75 -8.18
N ILE A 45 -1.11 -17.48 -9.13
CA ILE A 45 -2.09 -16.89 -10.07
C ILE A 45 -3.28 -16.27 -9.32
N GLU A 46 -3.67 -16.86 -8.19
CA GLU A 46 -4.77 -16.35 -7.37
C GLU A 46 -4.43 -14.97 -6.76
N SER A 47 -3.17 -14.76 -6.38
CA SER A 47 -2.69 -13.45 -5.93
C SER A 47 -2.86 -12.35 -6.98
N VAL A 48 -2.71 -12.68 -8.26
CA VAL A 48 -2.94 -11.75 -9.37
C VAL A 48 -4.42 -11.32 -9.42
N ARG A 49 -5.35 -12.24 -9.13
CA ARG A 49 -6.78 -11.94 -9.09
C ARG A 49 -7.14 -10.98 -7.97
N TYR A 50 -6.56 -11.15 -6.78
CA TYR A 50 -6.75 -10.22 -5.66
C TYR A 50 -6.22 -8.82 -5.99
N ILE A 51 -5.05 -8.73 -6.64
CA ILE A 51 -4.48 -7.46 -7.09
C ILE A 51 -5.35 -6.79 -8.16
N ASP A 52 -5.85 -7.54 -9.14
CA ASP A 52 -6.74 -7.02 -10.18
C ASP A 52 -8.06 -6.48 -9.58
N MET A 53 -8.64 -7.20 -8.62
CA MET A 53 -9.83 -6.73 -7.90
C MET A 53 -9.55 -5.46 -7.10
N TYR A 54 -8.44 -5.41 -6.37
CA TYR A 54 -8.05 -4.25 -5.59
C TYR A 54 -7.83 -3.02 -6.48
N THR A 55 -7.10 -3.17 -7.59
CA THR A 55 -6.83 -2.04 -8.50
C THR A 55 -8.12 -1.50 -9.13
N LYS A 56 -9.07 -2.37 -9.50
CA LYS A 56 -10.40 -1.94 -9.97
C LYS A 56 -11.18 -1.16 -8.91
N ARG A 57 -11.18 -1.62 -7.66
CA ARG A 57 -11.82 -0.90 -6.53
C ARG A 57 -11.20 0.49 -6.37
N LEU A 58 -9.87 0.58 -6.42
CA LEU A 58 -9.12 1.83 -6.25
C LEU A 58 -9.37 2.81 -7.41
N MET A 59 -9.43 2.31 -8.65
CA MET A 59 -9.79 3.13 -9.81
C MET A 59 -11.21 3.68 -9.70
N ASN A 60 -12.16 2.88 -9.25
CA ASN A 60 -13.54 3.33 -9.03
C ASN A 60 -13.63 4.39 -7.93
N TYR A 61 -12.92 4.21 -6.82
CA TYR A 61 -12.86 5.22 -5.76
C TYR A 61 -12.29 6.54 -6.27
N ASN A 62 -11.18 6.49 -7.03
CA ASN A 62 -10.60 7.68 -7.66
C ASN A 62 -11.56 8.34 -8.66
N LEU A 63 -12.27 7.56 -9.47
CA LEU A 63 -13.27 8.08 -10.40
C LEU A 63 -14.39 8.80 -9.65
N ILE A 64 -14.93 8.20 -8.58
CA ILE A 64 -15.96 8.80 -7.74
C ILE A 64 -15.44 10.09 -7.07
N MET A 65 -14.23 10.07 -6.53
CA MET A 65 -13.61 11.25 -5.91
C MET A 65 -13.44 12.39 -6.92
N LEU A 66 -12.97 12.08 -8.13
CA LEU A 66 -12.84 13.07 -9.21
C LEU A 66 -14.20 13.62 -9.67
N LEU A 67 -15.23 12.79 -9.71
CA LEU A 67 -16.59 13.21 -10.02
C LEU A 67 -17.16 14.11 -8.92
N ASN A 68 -16.94 13.79 -7.65
CA ASN A 68 -17.38 14.61 -6.51
C ASN A 68 -16.67 15.98 -6.51
N TYR A 69 -15.35 15.99 -6.72
CA TYR A 69 -14.57 17.22 -6.83
C TYR A 69 -15.05 18.10 -8.00
N ARG A 70 -15.36 17.50 -9.15
CA ARG A 70 -15.90 18.22 -10.31
C ARG A 70 -17.33 18.73 -10.08
N ALA A 71 -18.11 18.04 -9.26
CA ALA A 71 -19.48 18.40 -8.92
C ALA A 71 -19.58 19.45 -7.80
N GLY A 72 -18.45 19.88 -7.21
CA GLY A 72 -18.40 20.95 -6.21
C GLY A 72 -18.88 20.54 -4.81
N TYR A 73 -18.86 19.23 -4.51
CA TYR A 73 -19.13 18.67 -3.18
C TYR A 73 -17.83 18.48 -2.38
#